data_AF-A0A2A3YNQ1-F1
#
_entry.id   AF-A0A2A3YNQ1-F1
#
_cell.length_a   1.000
_cell.length_b   1.000
_cell.length_c   1.000
_cell.angle_alpha   90.00
_cell.angle_beta   90.00
_cell.angle_gamma   90.00
#
_symmetry.space_group_name_H-M   'P 1'
#
loop_
_entity.id
_entity.type
_entity.pdbx_description
1 polymer ?
#
loop_
_entity_poly.entity_id
_entity_poly.type
_entity_poly.pdbx_seq_one_letter_code
_entity_poly.pdbx_strand_id
1 'polypeptide(L)'
;MQVAPGKSPPVLAAGALAWREGKKGTEVLLVHRPRYDDWSIPKGKLDKGETFPQAAVREVAEETGYRVRLHRPLPASVYRLPDGRSKIVHYWCGTVRAKLAPGPEDASEIDEVRWVRLDTAEKLLTRQGDLVCLTALRRFQDDDELRTVPIIVQRHGAAKSRAKWRKGEKSRPLNSKGRKQALALPPLLDAFDPSRVVSSPWKRCVSTIEPLAREGGLALRTKDELTEAGHEDHPSRTRAVIERVLHEGQAAVVCTHRPVLPTVIEAVREASQQGAALELPRENPFLAAGEALILHTTSRGQVAAVERHLPNID
;
A
#
# COMPACT_ATOMS: atom_id res chain seq x y z
N MET A 1 -12.11 25.89 -23.00
CA MET A 1 -12.60 24.56 -23.44
C MET A 1 -13.30 23.91 -22.25
N GLN A 2 -14.63 23.99 -22.17
CA GLN A 2 -15.40 23.38 -21.09
C GLN A 2 -15.61 21.89 -21.41
N VAL A 3 -14.96 21.00 -20.66
CA VAL A 3 -15.20 19.56 -20.76
C VAL A 3 -16.31 19.23 -19.77
N ALA A 4 -17.49 18.86 -20.27
CA ALA A 4 -18.55 18.34 -19.42
C ALA A 4 -18.05 17.07 -18.69
N PRO A 5 -18.34 16.89 -17.39
CA PRO A 5 -17.96 15.68 -16.68
C PRO A 5 -18.58 14.45 -17.38
N GLY A 6 -17.75 13.43 -17.64
CA GLY A 6 -18.17 12.23 -18.35
C GLY A 6 -19.28 11.49 -17.60
N LYS A 7 -20.32 11.04 -18.32
CA LYS A 7 -21.49 10.33 -17.76
C LYS A 7 -21.18 8.94 -17.19
N SER A 8 -20.01 8.38 -17.47
CA SER A 8 -19.62 7.01 -17.09
C SER A 8 -18.40 7.03 -16.17
N PRO A 9 -18.38 6.20 -15.10
CA PRO A 9 -17.25 6.15 -14.18
C PRO A 9 -15.96 5.71 -14.91
N PRO A 10 -14.79 6.15 -14.43
CA PRO A 10 -13.51 5.75 -15.01
C PRO A 10 -13.27 4.25 -14.88
N VAL A 11 -12.49 3.69 -15.80
CA VAL A 11 -11.95 2.34 -15.68
C VAL A 11 -10.72 2.41 -14.76
N LEU A 12 -10.77 1.72 -13.63
CA LEU A 12 -9.68 1.68 -12.67
C LEU A 12 -8.83 0.43 -12.92
N ALA A 13 -7.51 0.61 -12.86
CA ALA A 13 -6.53 -0.44 -13.04
C ALA A 13 -5.34 -0.24 -12.10
N ALA A 14 -4.59 -1.31 -11.87
CA ALA A 14 -3.39 -1.29 -11.06
C ALA A 14 -2.33 -2.23 -11.62
N GLY A 15 -1.06 -1.94 -11.34
CA GLY A 15 0.07 -2.78 -11.75
C GLY A 15 1.31 -2.53 -10.91
N ALA A 16 2.37 -3.29 -11.16
CA ALA A 16 3.65 -3.06 -10.51
C ALA A 16 4.85 -3.29 -11.42
N LEU A 17 5.83 -2.40 -11.33
CA LEU A 17 7.14 -2.57 -11.93
C LEU A 17 8.04 -3.31 -10.94
N ALA A 18 8.01 -4.65 -11.03
CA ALA A 18 8.86 -5.48 -10.20
C ALA A 18 10.33 -5.32 -10.63
N TRP A 19 11.24 -5.22 -9.67
CA TRP A 19 12.66 -5.14 -9.89
C TRP A 19 13.42 -6.21 -9.08
N ARG A 20 14.63 -6.53 -9.52
CA ARG A 20 15.59 -7.39 -8.81
C ARG A 20 17.02 -6.95 -9.11
N GLU A 21 17.94 -7.34 -8.24
CA GLU A 21 19.36 -7.24 -8.54
C GLU A 21 19.78 -8.35 -9.50
N GLY A 22 20.21 -7.99 -10.71
CA GLY A 22 20.80 -8.89 -11.69
C GLY A 22 22.34 -8.87 -11.63
N LYS A 23 22.98 -9.80 -12.34
CA LYS A 23 24.46 -9.91 -12.37
C LYS A 23 25.17 -8.65 -12.87
N LYS A 24 24.49 -7.84 -13.70
CA LYS A 24 25.03 -6.62 -14.31
C LYS A 24 24.36 -5.35 -13.77
N GLY A 25 23.62 -5.45 -12.67
CA GLY A 25 22.81 -4.36 -12.11
C GLY A 25 21.31 -4.66 -12.14
N THR A 26 20.51 -3.67 -11.77
CA THR A 26 19.06 -3.81 -11.59
C THR A 26 18.34 -4.19 -12.89
N GLU A 27 17.48 -5.19 -12.76
CA GLU A 27 16.58 -5.67 -13.81
C GLU A 27 15.12 -5.41 -13.41
N VAL A 28 14.28 -5.16 -14.39
CA VAL A 28 12.82 -4.99 -14.23
C VAL A 28 12.05 -6.04 -15.01
N LEU A 29 10.88 -6.38 -14.51
CA LEU A 29 9.96 -7.33 -15.10
C LEU A 29 9.03 -6.63 -16.08
N LEU A 30 9.07 -7.03 -17.35
CA LEU A 30 8.17 -6.59 -18.40
C LEU A 30 7.43 -7.77 -19.01
N VAL A 31 6.27 -7.48 -19.58
CA VAL A 31 5.43 -8.44 -20.31
C VAL A 31 5.19 -7.98 -21.74
N HIS A 32 5.16 -8.94 -22.66
CA HIS A 32 4.78 -8.72 -24.04
C HIS A 32 3.31 -9.04 -24.25
N ARG A 33 2.61 -8.20 -25.03
CA ARG A 33 1.19 -8.37 -25.33
C ARG A 33 1.00 -8.65 -26.82
N PRO A 34 0.71 -9.89 -27.24
CA PRO A 34 0.63 -10.26 -28.66
C PRO A 34 -0.45 -9.48 -29.41
N ARG A 35 -1.54 -9.08 -28.72
CA ARG A 35 -2.62 -8.26 -29.30
C ARG A 35 -2.12 -6.90 -29.83
N TYR A 36 -1.11 -6.32 -29.20
CA TYR A 36 -0.60 -4.98 -29.51
C TYR A 36 0.83 -4.99 -30.04
N ASP A 37 1.49 -6.15 -30.01
CA ASP A 37 2.92 -6.32 -30.32
C ASP A 37 3.78 -5.30 -29.56
N ASP A 38 3.51 -5.14 -28.25
CA ASP A 38 4.21 -4.18 -27.40
C ASP A 38 4.62 -4.74 -26.03
N TRP A 39 5.67 -4.14 -25.47
CA TRP A 39 6.14 -4.40 -24.10
C TRP A 39 5.53 -3.39 -23.15
N SER A 40 5.07 -3.86 -21.99
CA SER A 40 4.50 -3.00 -20.97
C SER A 40 4.78 -3.49 -19.55
N ILE A 41 4.51 -2.62 -18.58
CA ILE A 41 4.49 -2.98 -17.16
C ILE A 41 3.25 -3.86 -16.89
N PRO A 42 3.38 -4.96 -16.13
CA PRO A 42 2.25 -5.80 -15.78
C PRO A 42 1.15 -5.02 -15.05
N LYS A 43 -0.10 -5.12 -15.50
CA LYS A 43 -1.26 -4.38 -14.95
C LYS A 43 -2.59 -4.89 -15.51
N GLY A 44 -3.64 -4.74 -14.72
CA GLY A 44 -5.00 -4.95 -15.22
C GLY A 44 -6.05 -4.25 -14.37
N LYS A 45 -7.32 -4.59 -14.63
CA LYS A 45 -8.46 -3.84 -14.09
C LYS A 45 -8.75 -4.29 -12.66
N LEU A 46 -9.27 -3.37 -11.85
CA LEU A 46 -9.76 -3.76 -10.53
C LEU A 46 -11.01 -4.64 -10.68
N ASP A 47 -11.04 -5.72 -9.92
CA ASP A 47 -12.25 -6.50 -9.70
C ASP A 47 -13.20 -5.80 -8.73
N LYS A 48 -14.45 -6.27 -8.69
CA LYS A 48 -15.46 -5.71 -7.79
C LYS A 48 -15.01 -5.90 -6.33
N GLY A 49 -14.97 -4.79 -5.60
CA GLY A 49 -14.58 -4.78 -4.18
C GLY A 49 -13.07 -4.82 -3.96
N GLU A 50 -12.27 -4.86 -5.03
CA GLU A 50 -10.81 -4.87 -4.96
C GLU A 50 -10.24 -3.46 -4.74
N THR A 51 -9.14 -3.37 -4.00
CA THR A 51 -8.35 -2.14 -3.84
C THR A 51 -7.19 -2.11 -4.84
N PHE A 52 -6.62 -0.94 -5.13
CA PHE A 52 -5.51 -0.87 -6.08
C PHE A 52 -4.28 -1.72 -5.69
N PRO A 53 -3.82 -1.77 -4.42
CA PRO A 53 -2.70 -2.63 -4.05
C PRO A 53 -3.00 -4.13 -4.25
N GLN A 54 -4.23 -4.55 -3.98
CA GLN A 54 -4.68 -5.93 -4.22
C GLN A 54 -4.61 -6.27 -5.71
N ALA A 55 -5.21 -5.42 -6.54
CA ALA A 55 -5.20 -5.57 -7.99
C ALA A 55 -3.77 -5.60 -8.53
N ALA A 56 -2.88 -4.70 -8.07
CA ALA A 56 -1.50 -4.69 -8.54
C ALA A 56 -0.78 -6.02 -8.27
N VAL A 57 -0.97 -6.63 -7.10
CA VAL A 57 -0.33 -7.91 -6.76
C VAL A 57 -0.95 -9.07 -7.52
N ARG A 58 -2.27 -9.09 -7.67
CA ARG A 58 -3.01 -10.11 -8.44
C ARG A 58 -2.59 -10.09 -9.90
N GLU A 59 -2.67 -8.93 -10.55
CA GLU A 59 -2.38 -8.76 -11.98
C GLU A 59 -0.92 -9.13 -12.30
N VAL A 60 0.04 -8.77 -11.44
CA VAL A 60 1.43 -9.21 -11.63
C VAL A 60 1.54 -10.73 -11.51
N ALA A 61 0.82 -11.36 -10.58
CA ALA A 61 0.83 -12.81 -10.45
C ALA A 61 0.20 -13.51 -11.66
N GLU A 62 -0.95 -13.03 -12.15
CA GLU A 62 -1.66 -13.58 -13.32
C GLU A 62 -0.84 -13.41 -14.60
N GLU A 63 -0.27 -12.23 -14.85
CA GLU A 63 0.47 -11.94 -16.08
C GLU A 63 1.92 -12.47 -16.10
N THR A 64 2.48 -12.86 -14.94
CA THR A 64 3.92 -13.21 -14.87
C THR A 64 4.25 -14.47 -14.08
N GLY A 65 3.31 -14.98 -13.30
CA GLY A 65 3.54 -16.05 -12.34
C GLY A 65 4.30 -15.62 -11.07
N TYR A 66 4.63 -14.34 -10.89
CA TYR A 66 5.34 -13.85 -9.70
C TYR A 66 4.41 -13.12 -8.72
N ARG A 67 4.47 -13.50 -7.45
CA ARG A 67 3.90 -12.68 -6.37
C ARG A 67 4.91 -11.64 -5.95
N VAL A 68 4.48 -10.38 -5.89
CA VAL A 68 5.33 -9.26 -5.49
C VAL A 68 4.97 -8.71 -4.12
N ARG A 69 5.95 -8.05 -3.51
CA ARG A 69 5.80 -7.11 -2.41
C ARG A 69 5.87 -5.70 -2.98
N LEU A 70 4.86 -4.89 -2.71
CA LEU A 70 4.84 -3.50 -3.15
C LEU A 70 5.77 -2.64 -2.27
N HIS A 71 6.52 -1.77 -2.94
CA HIS A 71 7.32 -0.69 -2.37
C HIS A 71 6.64 0.64 -2.70
N ARG A 72 7.40 1.69 -2.97
CA ARG A 72 6.87 3.04 -3.20
C ARG A 72 5.89 3.08 -4.38
N PRO A 73 4.86 3.94 -4.33
CA PRO A 73 4.04 4.22 -5.50
C PRO A 73 4.89 4.85 -6.61
N LEU A 74 4.57 4.50 -7.84
CA LEU A 74 5.09 5.12 -9.07
C LEU A 74 4.03 6.07 -9.63
N PRO A 75 4.40 7.00 -10.54
CA PRO A 75 3.45 7.91 -11.14
C PRO A 75 2.27 7.18 -11.80
N ALA A 76 1.05 7.62 -11.50
CA ALA A 76 -0.15 7.09 -12.12
C ALA A 76 -0.26 7.51 -13.59
N SER A 77 -0.88 6.66 -14.42
CA SER A 77 -1.20 6.98 -15.82
C SER A 77 -2.68 7.24 -15.99
N VAL A 78 -3.03 8.31 -16.72
CA VAL A 78 -4.41 8.67 -17.05
C VAL A 78 -4.54 8.92 -18.54
N TYR A 79 -5.43 8.18 -19.21
CA TYR A 79 -5.66 8.32 -20.65
C TYR A 79 -7.11 7.99 -21.03
N ARG A 80 -7.54 8.40 -22.22
CA ARG A 80 -8.90 8.15 -22.72
C ARG A 80 -8.97 6.84 -23.49
N LEU A 81 -10.05 6.10 -23.26
CA LEU A 81 -10.43 4.91 -24.02
C LEU A 81 -11.25 5.30 -25.26
N PRO A 82 -11.35 4.41 -26.27
CA PRO A 82 -12.16 4.65 -27.47
C PRO A 82 -13.65 4.92 -27.17
N ASP A 83 -14.17 4.37 -26.07
CA ASP A 83 -15.55 4.58 -25.61
C ASP A 83 -15.75 5.91 -24.87
N GLY A 84 -14.73 6.78 -24.83
CA GLY A 84 -14.77 8.10 -24.19
C GLY A 84 -14.53 8.10 -22.68
N ARG A 85 -14.43 6.94 -22.03
CA ARG A 85 -14.10 6.87 -20.59
C ARG A 85 -12.63 7.17 -20.34
N SER A 86 -12.33 7.73 -19.18
CA SER A 86 -10.94 7.78 -18.68
C SER A 86 -10.56 6.42 -18.10
N LYS A 87 -9.34 5.95 -18.40
CA LYS A 87 -8.67 4.87 -17.68
C LYS A 87 -7.60 5.46 -16.77
N ILE A 88 -7.61 5.05 -15.51
CA ILE A 88 -6.66 5.45 -14.48
C ILE A 88 -5.92 4.21 -14.03
N VAL A 89 -4.59 4.22 -14.11
CA VAL A 89 -3.72 3.12 -13.70
C VAL A 89 -2.81 3.59 -12.57
N HIS A 90 -2.90 2.96 -11.41
CA HIS A 90 -1.96 3.16 -10.31
C HIS A 90 -0.84 2.12 -10.38
N TYR A 91 0.39 2.55 -10.14
CA TYR A 91 1.55 1.68 -10.19
C TYR A 91 2.34 1.75 -8.90
N TRP A 92 3.05 0.66 -8.61
CA TRP A 92 4.05 0.57 -7.55
C TRP A 92 5.33 -0.01 -8.11
N CYS A 93 6.48 0.34 -7.52
CA CYS A 93 7.65 -0.53 -7.67
C CYS A 93 7.51 -1.70 -6.70
N GLY A 94 8.15 -2.83 -6.98
CA GLY A 94 8.00 -4.02 -6.14
C GLY A 94 9.18 -4.98 -6.23
N THR A 95 9.28 -5.89 -5.28
CA THR A 95 10.23 -7.01 -5.32
C THR A 95 9.50 -8.34 -5.30
N VAL A 96 10.10 -9.40 -5.86
CA VAL A 96 9.48 -10.73 -5.87
C VAL A 96 9.48 -11.33 -4.46
N ARG A 97 8.31 -11.77 -3.99
CA ARG A 97 8.15 -12.58 -2.77
C ARG A 97 8.23 -14.07 -3.08
N ALA A 98 7.57 -14.51 -4.15
CA ALA A 98 7.49 -15.91 -4.53
C ALA A 98 7.23 -16.06 -6.04
N LYS A 99 7.61 -17.21 -6.58
CA LYS A 99 7.17 -17.67 -7.90
C LYS A 99 6.00 -18.63 -7.69
N LEU A 100 4.82 -18.26 -8.16
CA LEU A 100 3.58 -19.04 -8.03
C LEU A 100 3.34 -19.96 -9.22
N ALA A 101 3.73 -19.53 -10.41
CA ALA A 101 3.53 -20.25 -11.67
C ALA A 101 4.77 -20.13 -12.58
N PRO A 102 4.94 -21.04 -13.57
CA PRO A 102 6.06 -20.95 -14.52
C PRO A 102 6.00 -19.72 -15.43
N GLY A 103 4.81 -19.16 -15.68
CA GLY A 103 4.55 -18.03 -16.57
C GLY A 103 3.11 -17.51 -16.42
N PRO A 104 2.59 -16.78 -17.43
CA PRO A 104 1.26 -16.15 -17.40
C PRO A 104 0.11 -17.17 -17.38
N GLU A 105 -1.02 -16.77 -16.82
CA GLU A 105 -2.24 -17.58 -16.79
C GLU A 105 -2.96 -17.64 -18.15
N ASP A 106 -2.93 -16.56 -18.92
CA ASP A 106 -3.50 -16.49 -20.28
C ASP A 106 -2.44 -16.10 -21.32
N ALA A 107 -1.98 -17.10 -22.08
CA ALA A 107 -0.98 -16.93 -23.15
C ALA A 107 -1.47 -16.07 -24.33
N SER A 108 -2.79 -15.89 -24.47
CA SER A 108 -3.38 -15.02 -25.50
C SER A 108 -3.34 -13.54 -25.11
N GLU A 109 -3.25 -13.25 -23.81
CA GLU A 109 -3.06 -11.90 -23.28
C GLU A 109 -1.58 -11.55 -23.14
N ILE A 110 -0.77 -12.49 -22.63
CA ILE A 110 0.67 -12.35 -22.42
C ILE A 110 1.38 -13.60 -22.92
N ASP A 111 2.19 -13.48 -23.96
CA ASP A 111 2.95 -14.59 -24.53
C ASP A 111 4.40 -14.64 -24.02
N GLU A 112 4.94 -13.51 -23.55
CA GLU A 112 6.30 -13.43 -23.02
C GLU A 112 6.42 -12.60 -21.73
N VAL A 113 7.31 -13.08 -20.86
CA VAL A 113 7.69 -12.43 -19.59
C VAL A 113 9.21 -12.33 -19.54
N ARG A 114 9.77 -11.12 -19.39
CA ARG A 114 11.22 -10.92 -19.38
C ARG A 114 11.69 -10.03 -18.24
N TRP A 115 12.80 -10.46 -17.63
CA TRP A 115 13.63 -9.60 -16.80
C TRP A 115 14.66 -8.91 -17.69
N VAL A 116 14.66 -7.58 -17.71
CA VAL A 116 15.55 -6.79 -18.57
C VAL A 116 16.21 -5.68 -17.76
N ARG A 117 17.43 -5.28 -18.14
CA ARG A 117 18.09 -4.11 -17.57
C ARG A 117 17.28 -2.84 -17.82
N LEU A 118 17.45 -1.83 -16.98
CA LEU A 118 16.76 -0.53 -17.14
C LEU A 118 16.98 0.10 -18.52
N ASP A 119 18.21 0.07 -19.05
CA ASP A 119 18.52 0.64 -20.39
C ASP A 119 17.87 -0.14 -21.53
N THR A 120 17.58 -1.43 -21.31
CA THR A 120 16.85 -2.27 -22.26
C THR A 120 15.35 -2.03 -22.12
N ALA A 121 14.83 -1.92 -20.90
CA ALA A 121 13.44 -1.60 -20.64
C ALA A 121 13.02 -0.27 -21.32
N GLU A 122 13.88 0.75 -21.24
CA GLU A 122 13.66 2.06 -21.86
C GLU A 122 13.50 1.98 -23.38
N LYS A 123 14.16 1.01 -24.04
CA LYS A 123 14.05 0.78 -25.48
C LYS A 123 12.83 -0.07 -25.86
N LEU A 124 12.37 -0.93 -24.95
CA LEU A 124 11.25 -1.84 -25.18
C LEU A 124 9.90 -1.18 -24.90
N LEU A 125 9.81 -0.36 -23.84
CA LEU A 125 8.57 0.27 -23.42
C LEU A 125 8.10 1.29 -24.46
N THR A 126 6.97 1.00 -25.10
CA THR A 126 6.42 1.84 -26.17
C THR A 126 5.46 2.93 -25.66
N ARG A 127 4.95 2.77 -24.43
CA ARG A 127 3.97 3.68 -23.83
C ARG A 127 4.64 4.69 -22.91
N GLN A 128 4.33 5.98 -23.11
CA GLN A 128 4.88 7.07 -22.30
C GLN A 128 4.60 6.88 -20.79
N GLY A 129 3.41 6.39 -20.42
CA GLY A 129 3.07 6.13 -19.01
C GLY A 129 4.00 5.12 -18.34
N ASP A 130 4.39 4.07 -19.05
CA ASP A 130 5.32 3.06 -18.54
C ASP A 130 6.76 3.61 -18.48
N LEU A 131 7.18 4.43 -19.46
CA LEU A 131 8.48 5.11 -19.43
C LEU A 131 8.60 6.08 -18.24
N VAL A 132 7.53 6.80 -17.89
CA VAL A 132 7.51 7.67 -16.71
C VAL A 132 7.71 6.85 -15.42
N CYS A 133 7.11 5.67 -15.33
CA CYS A 133 7.32 4.75 -14.21
C CYS A 133 8.78 4.26 -14.15
N LEU A 134 9.37 3.89 -15.28
CA LEU A 134 10.77 3.46 -15.36
C LEU A 134 11.73 4.60 -14.94
N THR A 135 11.49 5.83 -15.39
CA THR A 135 12.28 7.01 -14.99
C THR A 135 12.18 7.28 -13.50
N ALA A 136 11.00 7.16 -12.91
CA ALA A 136 10.83 7.27 -11.45
C ALA A 136 11.60 6.17 -10.70
N LEU A 137 11.57 4.94 -11.21
CA LEU A 137 12.35 3.83 -10.65
C LEU A 137 13.86 4.10 -10.70
N ARG A 138 14.40 4.60 -11.82
CA ARG A 138 15.81 5.00 -11.93
C ARG A 138 16.19 6.04 -10.89
N ARG A 139 15.35 7.08 -10.71
CA ARG A 139 15.59 8.08 -9.67
C ARG A 139 15.61 7.45 -8.28
N PHE A 140 14.69 6.54 -7.96
CA PHE A 140 14.70 5.83 -6.69
C PHE A 140 15.98 4.98 -6.53
N GLN A 141 16.56 4.48 -7.61
CA GLN A 141 17.86 3.78 -7.57
C GLN A 141 19.01 4.74 -7.26
N ASP A 142 19.06 5.86 -7.94
CA ASP A 142 20.11 6.87 -7.77
C ASP A 142 20.10 7.46 -6.35
N ASP A 143 18.91 7.56 -5.75
CA ASP A 143 18.70 8.05 -4.39
C ASP A 143 18.94 6.96 -3.30
N ASP A 144 19.24 5.70 -3.65
CA ASP A 144 19.33 4.53 -2.75
C ASP A 144 18.00 4.24 -1.99
N GLU A 145 16.88 4.42 -2.69
CA GLU A 145 15.52 4.36 -2.16
C GLU A 145 14.62 3.33 -2.87
N LEU A 146 15.18 2.45 -3.71
CA LEU A 146 14.43 1.37 -4.36
C LEU A 146 13.80 0.42 -3.35
N ARG A 147 14.56 0.07 -2.31
CA ARG A 147 14.12 -0.84 -1.26
C ARG A 147 13.60 -0.02 -0.08
N THR A 148 12.28 -0.04 0.09
CA THR A 148 11.62 0.53 1.27
C THR A 148 11.05 -0.55 2.18
N VAL A 149 10.89 -0.19 3.44
CA VAL A 149 10.22 -0.97 4.47
C VAL A 149 8.88 -0.29 4.77
N PRO A 150 7.73 -0.97 4.65
CA PRO A 150 6.44 -0.38 4.94
C PRO A 150 6.19 -0.39 6.44
N ILE A 151 5.99 0.81 6.99
CA ILE A 151 5.40 1.01 8.31
C ILE A 151 3.96 1.47 8.11
N ILE A 152 3.00 0.70 8.60
CA ILE A 152 1.58 0.86 8.30
C ILE A 152 0.86 1.38 9.54
N VAL A 153 0.44 2.64 9.54
CA VAL A 153 -0.40 3.19 10.61
C VAL A 153 -1.86 2.88 10.29
N GLN A 154 -2.46 1.99 11.06
CA GLN A 154 -3.85 1.54 10.91
C GLN A 154 -4.75 2.21 11.95
N ARG A 155 -5.72 3.03 11.54
CA ARG A 155 -6.80 3.42 12.44
C ARG A 155 -7.77 2.25 12.60
N HIS A 156 -8.17 1.93 13.83
CA HIS A 156 -9.16 0.86 14.05
C HIS A 156 -10.44 1.06 13.21
N GLY A 157 -11.12 -0.04 12.88
CA GLY A 157 -12.38 -0.04 12.15
C GLY A 157 -13.53 0.64 12.89
N ALA A 158 -14.64 0.87 12.20
CA ALA A 158 -15.81 1.52 12.79
C ALA A 158 -16.32 0.75 14.03
N ALA A 159 -16.45 1.45 15.16
CA ALA A 159 -16.80 0.85 16.45
C ALA A 159 -18.22 1.19 16.88
N LYS A 160 -18.76 0.46 17.88
CA LYS A 160 -20.05 0.82 18.49
C LYS A 160 -19.97 2.23 19.08
N SER A 161 -21.06 2.99 18.98
CA SER A 161 -21.15 4.33 19.58
C SER A 161 -20.89 4.26 21.10
N ARG A 162 -20.16 5.25 21.63
CA ARG A 162 -19.93 5.40 23.08
C ARG A 162 -21.26 5.49 23.84
N ALA A 163 -22.25 6.21 23.28
CA ALA A 163 -23.59 6.33 23.85
C ALA A 163 -24.36 5.00 23.92
N LYS A 164 -23.96 3.96 23.15
CA LYS A 164 -24.61 2.64 23.13
C LYS A 164 -23.78 1.53 23.79
N TRP A 165 -22.65 1.86 24.42
CA TRP A 165 -21.77 0.90 25.09
C TRP A 165 -21.58 1.29 26.55
N ARG A 166 -21.82 0.35 27.48
CA ARG A 166 -21.76 0.61 28.94
C ARG A 166 -20.67 -0.18 29.68
N LYS A 167 -19.98 -1.11 28.98
CA LYS A 167 -18.97 -2.00 29.60
C LYS A 167 -17.55 -1.40 29.62
N GLY A 168 -17.44 -0.07 29.63
CA GLY A 168 -16.17 0.65 29.59
C GLY A 168 -15.51 0.73 28.20
N GLU A 169 -14.61 1.69 28.04
CA GLU A 169 -14.02 2.04 26.74
C GLU A 169 -13.04 0.97 26.20
N LYS A 170 -12.27 0.34 27.09
CA LYS A 170 -11.29 -0.72 26.75
C LYS A 170 -11.94 -1.91 26.02
N SER A 171 -13.19 -2.24 26.37
CA SER A 171 -13.92 -3.39 25.83
C SER A 171 -14.82 -3.06 24.63
N ARG A 172 -14.89 -1.79 24.21
CA ARG A 172 -15.81 -1.34 23.16
C ARG A 172 -15.48 -2.01 21.82
N PRO A 173 -16.40 -2.80 21.24
CA PRO A 173 -16.10 -3.61 20.07
C PRO A 173 -16.33 -2.84 18.77
N LEU A 174 -15.86 -3.43 17.67
CA LEU A 174 -16.26 -3.06 16.32
C LEU A 174 -17.78 -3.18 16.14
N ASN A 175 -18.35 -2.31 15.29
CA ASN A 175 -19.72 -2.45 14.80
C ASN A 175 -19.75 -3.33 13.53
N SER A 176 -20.91 -3.50 12.90
CA SER A 176 -21.03 -4.35 11.70
C SER A 176 -20.12 -3.89 10.56
N LYS A 177 -20.09 -2.58 10.27
CA LYS A 177 -19.20 -1.97 9.28
C LYS A 177 -17.74 -2.23 9.63
N GLY A 178 -17.34 -2.02 10.89
CA GLY A 178 -15.96 -2.23 11.33
C GLY A 178 -15.49 -3.67 11.21
N ARG A 179 -16.38 -4.65 11.42
CA ARG A 179 -16.04 -6.07 11.19
C ARG A 179 -15.78 -6.36 9.71
N LYS A 180 -16.61 -5.83 8.81
CA LYS A 180 -16.37 -5.92 7.36
C LYS A 180 -15.02 -5.28 6.99
N GLN A 181 -14.71 -4.11 7.55
CA GLN A 181 -13.42 -3.45 7.35
C GLN A 181 -12.26 -4.33 7.80
N ALA A 182 -12.33 -4.90 9.00
CA ALA A 182 -11.30 -5.78 9.53
C ALA A 182 -11.04 -7.01 8.65
N LEU A 183 -12.11 -7.62 8.12
CA LEU A 183 -12.02 -8.78 7.22
C LEU A 183 -11.48 -8.42 5.82
N ALA A 184 -11.59 -7.16 5.40
CA ALA A 184 -11.07 -6.69 4.11
C ALA A 184 -9.61 -6.21 4.18
N LEU A 185 -9.03 -6.07 5.38
CA LEU A 185 -7.63 -5.65 5.56
C LEU A 185 -6.58 -6.67 5.08
N PRO A 186 -6.72 -8.00 5.28
CA PRO A 186 -5.66 -8.95 4.95
C PRO A 186 -5.17 -8.84 3.50
N PRO A 187 -6.02 -8.95 2.46
CA PRO A 187 -5.55 -8.84 1.09
C PRO A 187 -4.98 -7.45 0.76
N LEU A 188 -5.45 -6.38 1.42
CA LEU A 188 -4.95 -5.02 1.22
C LEU A 188 -3.53 -4.84 1.80
N LEU A 189 -3.34 -5.23 3.06
CA LEU A 189 -2.10 -4.98 3.78
C LEU A 189 -1.02 -6.03 3.47
N ASP A 190 -1.39 -7.26 3.12
CA ASP A 190 -0.43 -8.29 2.68
C ASP A 190 0.30 -7.90 1.38
N ALA A 191 -0.27 -7.01 0.55
CA ALA A 191 0.41 -6.47 -0.62
C ALA A 191 1.77 -5.82 -0.28
N PHE A 192 1.92 -5.33 0.96
CA PHE A 192 3.14 -4.70 1.46
C PHE A 192 4.01 -5.64 2.32
N ASP A 193 3.55 -6.87 2.57
CA ASP A 193 4.27 -7.91 3.32
C ASP A 193 4.74 -7.46 4.72
N PRO A 194 3.83 -7.02 5.62
CA PRO A 194 4.19 -6.68 6.99
C PRO A 194 4.65 -7.94 7.73
N SER A 195 5.66 -7.80 8.60
CA SER A 195 6.24 -8.92 9.34
C SER A 195 5.71 -9.06 10.78
N ARG A 196 5.07 -8.02 11.31
CA ARG A 196 4.57 -7.97 12.69
C ARG A 196 3.48 -6.93 12.88
N VAL A 197 2.80 -7.01 14.01
CA VAL A 197 1.78 -6.04 14.43
C VAL A 197 2.08 -5.52 15.83
N VAL A 198 1.98 -4.20 16.00
CA VAL A 198 1.94 -3.50 17.28
C VAL A 198 0.57 -2.82 17.38
N SER A 199 -0.19 -3.05 18.45
CA SER A 199 -1.56 -2.55 18.54
C SER A 199 -1.86 -1.97 19.91
N SER A 200 -2.79 -1.02 19.98
CA SER A 200 -3.46 -0.73 21.24
C SER A 200 -4.18 -2.00 21.76
N PRO A 201 -4.10 -2.35 23.06
CA PRO A 201 -4.79 -3.52 23.61
C PRO A 201 -6.31 -3.39 23.64
N TRP A 202 -6.86 -2.20 23.33
CA TRP A 202 -8.30 -2.00 23.34
C TRP A 202 -9.00 -2.85 22.27
N LYS A 203 -10.13 -3.45 22.64
CA LYS A 203 -10.79 -4.52 21.86
C LYS A 203 -10.96 -4.17 20.38
N ARG A 204 -11.38 -2.95 20.04
CA ARG A 204 -11.56 -2.52 18.65
C ARG A 204 -10.28 -2.48 17.83
N CYS A 205 -9.13 -2.14 18.41
CA CYS A 205 -7.84 -2.15 17.70
C CYS A 205 -7.41 -3.58 17.45
N VAL A 206 -7.40 -4.42 18.49
CA VAL A 206 -7.08 -5.86 18.37
C VAL A 206 -8.00 -6.53 17.35
N SER A 207 -9.32 -6.39 17.46
CA SER A 207 -10.28 -6.98 16.52
C SER A 207 -10.20 -6.41 15.10
N THR A 208 -9.60 -5.23 14.90
CA THR A 208 -9.39 -4.71 13.54
C THR A 208 -8.28 -5.46 12.84
N ILE A 209 -7.19 -5.77 13.55
CA ILE A 209 -5.97 -6.30 12.95
C ILE A 209 -5.82 -7.82 13.11
N GLU A 210 -6.63 -8.44 13.96
CA GLU A 210 -6.64 -9.88 14.22
C GLU A 210 -6.82 -10.74 12.96
N PRO A 211 -7.70 -10.41 11.98
CA PRO A 211 -7.75 -11.15 10.72
C PRO A 211 -6.42 -11.17 9.99
N LEU A 212 -5.77 -10.01 9.81
CA LEU A 212 -4.45 -9.92 9.17
C LEU A 212 -3.40 -10.73 9.95
N ALA A 213 -3.35 -10.55 11.27
CA ALA A 213 -2.33 -11.21 12.08
C ALA A 213 -2.46 -12.74 12.04
N ARG A 214 -3.69 -13.25 12.05
CA ARG A 214 -3.95 -14.69 11.97
C ARG A 214 -3.65 -15.26 10.58
N GLU A 215 -4.10 -14.60 9.52
CA GLU A 215 -3.89 -15.08 8.14
C GLU A 215 -2.42 -14.97 7.71
N GLY A 216 -1.73 -13.90 8.10
CA GLY A 216 -0.31 -13.69 7.82
C GLY A 216 0.66 -14.35 8.80
N GLY A 217 0.17 -15.01 9.86
CA GLY A 217 1.02 -15.58 10.92
C GLY A 217 1.86 -14.53 11.65
N LEU A 218 1.38 -13.29 11.76
CA LEU A 218 2.13 -12.16 12.29
C LEU A 218 2.10 -12.12 13.82
N ALA A 219 3.25 -11.86 14.43
CA ALA A 219 3.32 -11.63 15.87
C ALA A 219 2.55 -10.35 16.24
N LEU A 220 1.44 -10.51 16.97
CA LEU A 220 0.64 -9.42 17.54
C LEU A 220 1.16 -9.06 18.94
N ARG A 221 1.69 -7.85 19.11
CA ARG A 221 2.07 -7.30 20.41
C ARG A 221 1.22 -6.09 20.75
N THR A 222 0.84 -5.95 22.01
CA THR A 222 0.04 -4.81 22.47
C THR A 222 0.87 -3.80 23.26
N LYS A 223 0.51 -2.52 23.15
CA LYS A 223 1.14 -1.38 23.85
C LYS A 223 0.09 -0.44 24.41
N ASP A 224 0.11 -0.22 25.72
CA ASP A 224 -0.83 0.69 26.41
C ASP A 224 -0.62 2.15 25.99
N GLU A 225 0.60 2.50 25.57
CA GLU A 225 0.99 3.80 25.02
C GLU A 225 0.24 4.16 23.73
N LEU A 226 -0.36 3.16 23.06
CA LEU A 226 -1.18 3.37 21.86
C LEU A 226 -2.67 3.50 22.18
N THR A 227 -3.07 3.46 23.45
CA THR A 227 -4.47 3.68 23.86
C THR A 227 -4.80 5.17 23.92
N GLU A 228 -6.09 5.55 23.89
CA GLU A 228 -6.46 6.96 24.07
C GLU A 228 -6.01 7.47 25.46
N ALA A 229 -6.19 6.66 26.51
CA ALA A 229 -5.78 7.02 27.87
C ALA A 229 -4.25 7.12 28.03
N GLY A 230 -3.50 6.13 27.53
CA GLY A 230 -2.04 6.14 27.61
C GLY A 230 -1.39 7.27 26.82
N HIS A 231 -2.01 7.67 25.70
CA HIS A 231 -1.61 8.85 24.94
C HIS A 231 -1.97 10.15 25.64
N GLU A 232 -3.14 10.24 26.25
CA GLU A 232 -3.57 11.42 27.03
C GLU A 232 -2.66 11.67 28.23
N ASP A 233 -2.30 10.61 28.97
CA ASP A 233 -1.42 10.68 30.13
C ASP A 233 0.04 11.01 29.74
N HIS A 234 0.54 10.37 28.66
CA HIS A 234 1.96 10.40 28.29
C HIS A 234 2.17 10.39 26.76
N PRO A 235 1.89 11.49 26.05
CA PRO A 235 2.00 11.54 24.58
C PRO A 235 3.43 11.31 24.08
N SER A 236 4.45 11.67 24.87
CA SER A 236 5.86 11.39 24.56
C SER A 236 6.17 9.89 24.50
N ARG A 237 5.48 9.05 25.30
CA ARG A 237 5.65 7.59 25.23
C ARG A 237 4.99 7.00 23.98
N THR A 238 3.84 7.52 23.57
CA THR A 238 3.25 7.18 22.26
C THR A 238 4.22 7.52 21.13
N ARG A 239 4.78 8.74 21.14
CA ARG A 239 5.78 9.17 20.17
C ARG A 239 6.97 8.23 20.10
N ALA A 240 7.54 7.85 21.25
CA ALA A 240 8.66 6.92 21.32
C ALA A 240 8.34 5.54 20.71
N VAL A 241 7.09 5.05 20.82
CA VAL A 241 6.67 3.81 20.12
C VAL A 241 6.74 3.97 18.61
N ILE A 242 6.28 5.11 18.07
CA ILE A 242 6.29 5.37 16.63
C ILE A 242 7.72 5.53 16.10
N GLU A 243 8.54 6.34 16.75
CA GLU A 243 9.95 6.54 16.38
C GLU A 243 10.72 5.22 16.39
N ARG A 244 10.49 4.38 17.41
CA ARG A 244 11.09 3.05 17.47
C ARG A 244 10.68 2.18 16.29
N VAL A 245 9.39 2.16 15.92
CA VAL A 245 8.91 1.37 14.79
C VAL A 245 9.52 1.87 13.47
N LEU A 246 9.68 3.19 13.28
CA LEU A 246 10.31 3.78 12.11
C LEU A 246 11.80 3.40 12.01
N HIS A 247 12.53 3.40 13.13
CA HIS A 247 13.97 3.10 13.16
C HIS A 247 14.31 1.61 13.13
N GLU A 248 13.42 0.71 13.55
CA GLU A 248 13.70 -0.74 13.59
C GLU A 248 13.90 -1.37 12.20
N GLY A 249 13.57 -0.67 11.11
CA GLY A 249 13.81 -1.16 9.74
C GLY A 249 13.04 -2.44 9.40
N GLN A 250 11.97 -2.73 10.15
CA GLN A 250 11.14 -3.94 10.00
C GLN A 250 9.72 -3.57 9.61
N ALA A 251 9.19 -4.26 8.60
CA ALA A 251 7.84 -4.02 8.10
C ALA A 251 6.81 -4.30 9.20
N ALA A 252 5.98 -3.33 9.54
CA ALA A 252 5.12 -3.42 10.72
C ALA A 252 3.79 -2.72 10.53
N VAL A 253 2.73 -3.25 11.15
CA VAL A 253 1.47 -2.54 11.31
C VAL A 253 1.36 -1.98 12.72
N VAL A 254 1.01 -0.70 12.86
CA VAL A 254 0.71 -0.02 14.12
C VAL A 254 -0.77 0.34 14.16
N CYS A 255 -1.57 -0.37 14.97
CA CYS A 255 -3.01 -0.09 15.07
C CYS A 255 -3.35 0.79 16.28
N THR A 256 -4.03 1.92 16.03
CA THR A 256 -4.31 2.95 17.05
C THR A 256 -5.66 3.66 16.85
N HIS A 257 -5.91 4.71 17.63
CA HIS A 257 -7.16 5.47 17.70
C HIS A 257 -7.03 6.87 17.10
N ARG A 258 -8.17 7.45 16.71
CA ARG A 258 -8.21 8.82 16.17
C ARG A 258 -7.56 9.89 17.07
N PRO A 259 -7.79 9.93 18.40
CA PRO A 259 -7.18 10.95 19.26
C PRO A 259 -5.65 10.86 19.35
N VAL A 260 -5.08 9.69 19.04
CA VAL A 260 -3.64 9.41 19.09
C VAL A 260 -2.94 9.84 17.80
N LEU A 261 -3.69 9.91 16.68
CA LEU A 261 -3.14 10.21 15.36
C LEU A 261 -2.39 11.54 15.25
N PRO A 262 -2.76 12.66 15.91
CA PRO A 262 -1.98 13.89 15.83
C PRO A 262 -0.50 13.69 16.16
N THR A 263 -0.19 13.04 17.29
CA THR A 263 1.18 12.73 17.72
C THR A 263 1.86 11.73 16.78
N VAL A 264 1.13 10.76 16.25
CA VAL A 264 1.68 9.80 15.28
C VAL A 264 2.08 10.53 13.99
N ILE A 265 1.21 11.38 13.45
CA ILE A 265 1.45 12.10 12.20
C ILE A 265 2.57 13.14 12.37
N GLU A 266 2.68 13.78 13.53
CA GLU A 266 3.80 14.68 13.86
C GLU A 266 5.13 13.93 13.86
N ALA A 267 5.23 12.81 14.58
CA ALA A 267 6.46 11.99 14.60
C ALA A 267 6.85 11.48 13.20
N VAL A 268 5.86 11.06 12.40
CA VAL A 268 6.09 10.65 11.02
C VAL A 268 6.52 11.82 10.14
N ARG A 269 5.96 13.02 10.35
CA ARG A 269 6.29 14.23 9.59
C ARG A 269 7.74 14.65 9.84
N GLU A 270 8.22 14.58 11.08
CA GLU A 270 9.61 14.88 11.43
C GLU A 270 10.59 13.86 10.83
N ALA A 271 10.19 12.60 10.69
CA ALA A 271 10.97 11.55 10.04
C ALA A 271 10.82 11.53 8.50
N SER A 272 9.94 12.36 7.93
CA SER A 272 9.65 12.37 6.50
C SER A 272 10.60 13.25 5.70
N GLN A 273 10.95 12.78 4.51
CA GLN A 273 11.48 13.65 3.48
C GLN A 273 10.44 14.71 3.10
N GLN A 274 10.90 15.86 2.60
CA GLN A 274 10.04 17.00 2.30
C GLN A 274 8.82 16.63 1.43
N GLY A 275 9.03 15.83 0.37
CA GLY A 275 7.95 15.37 -0.50
C GLY A 275 6.90 14.52 0.24
N ALA A 276 7.35 13.52 1.01
CA ALA A 276 6.44 12.67 1.79
C ALA A 276 5.70 13.45 2.88
N ALA A 277 6.37 14.42 3.52
CA ALA A 277 5.76 15.26 4.53
C ALA A 277 4.59 16.09 3.98
N LEU A 278 4.67 16.56 2.74
CA LEU A 278 3.62 17.36 2.10
C LEU A 278 2.33 16.57 1.85
N GLU A 279 2.45 15.27 1.59
CA GLU A 279 1.37 14.32 1.31
C GLU A 279 0.69 13.75 2.58
N LEU A 280 1.31 13.95 3.75
CA LEU A 280 0.72 13.51 5.02
C LEU A 280 -0.61 14.23 5.30
N PRO A 281 -1.62 13.53 5.87
CA PRO A 281 -2.87 14.15 6.25
C PRO A 281 -2.65 15.31 7.22
N ARG A 282 -3.38 16.40 7.03
CA ARG A 282 -3.17 17.67 7.75
C ARG A 282 -4.20 17.97 8.81
N GLU A 283 -5.38 17.34 8.74
CA GLU A 283 -6.50 17.67 9.59
C GLU A 283 -7.18 16.42 10.18
N ASN A 284 -7.79 16.58 11.36
CA ASN A 284 -8.59 15.55 12.02
C ASN A 284 -9.80 15.19 11.14
N PRO A 285 -10.08 13.91 10.86
CA PRO A 285 -9.62 12.72 11.60
C PRO A 285 -8.27 12.11 11.23
N PHE A 286 -7.45 12.75 10.40
CA PHE A 286 -6.20 12.27 9.78
C PHE A 286 -6.38 11.01 8.92
N LEU A 287 -7.02 9.99 9.49
CA LEU A 287 -7.45 8.75 8.83
C LEU A 287 -8.92 8.48 9.16
N ALA A 288 -9.71 8.03 8.20
CA ALA A 288 -11.05 7.48 8.39
C ALA A 288 -10.99 6.18 9.21
N ALA A 289 -12.11 5.77 9.81
CA ALA A 289 -12.14 4.52 10.57
C ALA A 289 -11.89 3.34 9.62
N GLY A 290 -10.92 2.48 9.96
CA GLY A 290 -10.47 1.37 9.11
C GLY A 290 -9.46 1.75 8.04
N GLU A 291 -9.10 3.03 7.90
CA GLU A 291 -8.09 3.46 6.91
C GLU A 291 -6.66 3.21 7.41
N ALA A 292 -5.81 2.81 6.48
CA ALA A 292 -4.38 2.61 6.65
C ALA A 292 -3.60 3.75 5.99
N LEU A 293 -2.53 4.20 6.65
CA LEU A 293 -1.48 5.04 6.08
C LEU A 293 -0.22 4.20 5.96
N ILE A 294 0.23 3.97 4.73
CA ILE A 294 1.45 3.23 4.43
C ILE A 294 2.59 4.23 4.34
N LEU A 295 3.64 4.01 5.13
CA LEU A 295 4.85 4.80 5.15
C LEU A 295 5.97 3.97 4.52
N HIS A 296 6.47 4.42 3.39
CA HIS A 296 7.60 3.79 2.71
C HIS A 296 8.90 4.32 3.29
N THR A 297 9.45 3.57 4.24
CA THR A 297 10.65 3.98 4.99
C THR A 297 11.93 3.44 4.36
N THR A 298 12.97 4.26 4.29
CA THR A 298 14.29 3.84 3.82
C THR A 298 15.00 3.00 4.89
N SER A 299 16.14 2.40 4.55
CA SER A 299 17.01 1.68 5.50
C SER A 299 17.49 2.56 6.68
N ARG A 300 17.43 3.90 6.53
CA ARG A 300 17.81 4.88 7.54
C ARG A 300 16.62 5.35 8.40
N GLY A 301 15.44 4.75 8.22
CA GLY A 301 14.23 5.11 8.97
C GLY A 301 13.54 6.40 8.49
N GLN A 302 13.98 6.99 7.37
CA GLN A 302 13.33 8.17 6.78
C GLN A 302 12.12 7.76 5.95
N VAL A 303 11.02 8.49 6.04
CA VAL A 303 9.82 8.22 5.24
C VAL A 303 9.97 8.92 3.87
N ALA A 304 10.12 8.12 2.81
CA ALA A 304 10.38 8.59 1.45
C ALA A 304 9.11 8.73 0.59
N ALA A 305 8.02 8.05 0.97
CA ALA A 305 6.71 8.21 0.36
C ALA A 305 5.62 7.79 1.34
N VAL A 306 4.40 8.30 1.14
CA VAL A 306 3.22 7.88 1.88
C VAL A 306 2.05 7.62 0.94
N GLU A 307 1.17 6.70 1.32
CA GLU A 307 -0.10 6.47 0.63
C GLU A 307 -1.18 6.03 1.61
N ARG A 308 -2.45 6.27 1.26
CA ARG A 308 -3.59 5.99 2.13
C ARG A 308 -4.56 5.04 1.45
N HIS A 309 -4.98 4.02 2.20
CA HIS A 309 -5.90 3.00 1.71
C HIS A 309 -7.01 2.75 2.71
N LEU A 310 -8.25 2.95 2.26
CA LEU A 310 -9.43 2.49 2.97
C LEU A 310 -9.86 1.16 2.34
N PRO A 311 -10.05 0.07 3.12
CA PRO A 311 -10.53 -1.18 2.56
C PRO A 311 -11.92 -0.98 1.93
N ASN A 312 -12.08 -1.51 0.73
CA ASN A 312 -13.38 -1.59 0.07
C ASN A 312 -14.22 -2.64 0.79
N ILE A 313 -15.44 -2.25 1.16
CA ILE A 313 -16.40 -3.12 1.83
C ILE A 313 -17.72 -3.00 1.09
N ASP A 314 -18.23 -4.13 0.62
CA ASP A 314 -19.59 -4.25 0.09
C ASP A 314 -20.64 -4.16 1.22
#